data_AF-A0A7Y8DVB7-F1
#
_entry.id   AF-A0A7Y8DVB7-F1
#
_cell.length_a   1.000
_cell.length_b   1.000
_cell.length_c   1.000
_cell.angle_alpha   90.00
_cell.angle_beta   90.00
_cell.angle_gamma   90.00
#
_symmetry.space_group_name_H-M   'P 1'
#
loop_
_entity.id
_entity.type
_entity.pdbx_description
1 polymer ?
#
loop_
_entity_poly.entity_id
_entity_poly.type
_entity_poly.pdbx_seq_one_letter_code
_entity_poly.pdbx_strand_id
1 'polypeptide(L)'
;IDTTTVTLTADNSVVEGGNITYTATLTNPAQTAVTVTLSNGQTITIEAGKTTGSVVFQTPANDVYNNGSTVNTTITKAEGGNFENLATNPAPATTTITDSIDTTTVTLTAD
;
A
#
# COMPACT_ATOMS: atom_id res chain seq x y z
N ILE A 1 20.46 18.40 14.79
CA ILE A 1 19.14 18.26 14.13
C ILE A 1 18.95 16.78 13.92
N ASP A 2 18.01 16.20 14.64
CA ASP A 2 17.68 14.78 14.51
C ASP A 2 16.68 14.61 13.36
N THR A 3 16.91 13.61 12.52
CA THR A 3 16.06 13.35 11.35
C THR A 3 15.32 12.04 11.54
N THR A 4 13.99 12.14 11.50
CA THR A 4 13.13 10.96 11.41
C THR A 4 12.77 10.74 9.95
N THR A 5 12.97 9.52 9.46
CA THR A 5 12.60 9.15 8.09
C THR A 5 11.36 8.27 8.13
N VAL A 6 10.38 8.57 7.27
CA VAL A 6 9.26 7.67 6.97
C VAL A 6 9.54 6.88 5.70
N THR A 7 9.35 5.56 5.77
CA THR A 7 9.44 4.63 4.64
C THR A 7 8.08 3.99 4.38
N LEU A 8 7.81 3.62 3.12
CA LEU A 8 6.59 2.94 2.71
C LEU A 8 6.93 1.55 2.19
N THR A 9 6.20 0.54 2.66
CA THR A 9 6.25 -0.82 2.13
C THR A 9 4.84 -1.30 1.77
N ALA A 10 4.77 -2.32 0.92
CA ALA A 10 3.54 -2.99 0.53
C ALA A 10 3.78 -4.49 0.29
N ASP A 11 2.70 -5.25 0.18
CA ASP A 11 2.75 -6.64 -0.28
C ASP A 11 3.39 -6.71 -1.67
N ASN A 12 4.32 -7.64 -1.88
CA ASN A 12 5.05 -7.74 -3.15
C ASN A 12 4.15 -8.24 -4.30
N SER A 13 3.17 -9.08 -3.98
CA SER A 13 2.22 -9.63 -4.95
C SER A 13 0.88 -9.93 -4.29
N VAL A 14 -0.21 -9.68 -5.02
CA VAL A 14 -1.58 -10.03 -4.62
C VAL A 14 -2.34 -10.57 -5.83
N VAL A 15 -3.43 -11.31 -5.63
CA VAL A 15 -4.33 -11.71 -6.72
C VAL A 15 -5.36 -10.60 -6.95
N GLU A 16 -5.93 -10.51 -8.15
CA GLU A 16 -7.12 -9.67 -8.40
C GLU A 16 -8.27 -9.97 -7.42
N GLY A 17 -9.00 -8.94 -7.02
CA GLY A 17 -9.96 -8.98 -5.91
C GLY A 17 -9.33 -9.10 -4.51
N GLY A 18 -8.00 -9.06 -4.42
CA GLY A 18 -7.25 -9.08 -3.17
C GLY A 18 -7.00 -7.70 -2.54
N ASN A 19 -6.20 -7.70 -1.48
CA ASN A 19 -5.91 -6.52 -0.68
C ASN A 19 -4.42 -6.21 -0.71
N ILE A 20 -4.05 -4.96 -0.99
CA ILE A 20 -2.69 -4.46 -0.79
C ILE A 20 -2.65 -3.71 0.54
N THR A 21 -1.79 -4.15 1.45
CA THR A 21 -1.54 -3.47 2.72
C THR A 21 -0.35 -2.54 2.58
N TYR A 22 -0.59 -1.23 2.65
CA TYR A 22 0.48 -0.24 2.72
C TYR A 22 0.86 0.02 4.16
N THR A 23 2.16 -0.05 4.49
CA THR A 23 2.68 0.21 5.84
C THR A 23 3.69 1.35 5.80
N ALA A 24 3.43 2.40 6.56
CA ALA A 24 4.38 3.48 6.79
C ALA A 24 5.18 3.19 8.07
N THR A 25 6.50 3.32 8.00
CA THR A 25 7.41 3.08 9.14
C THR A 25 8.31 4.28 9.39
N LEU A 26 8.33 4.77 10.63
CA LEU A 26 9.22 5.81 11.10
C LEU A 26 10.46 5.20 11.76
N THR A 27 11.60 5.86 11.63
CA THR A 27 12.83 5.49 12.35
C THR A 27 12.77 5.79 13.84
N ASN A 28 11.83 6.65 14.28
CA ASN A 28 11.66 7.09 15.66
C ASN A 28 10.16 7.14 16.02
N PRO A 29 9.77 6.88 17.27
CA PRO A 29 8.38 6.96 17.70
C PRO A 29 7.83 8.39 17.55
N ALA A 30 6.60 8.50 17.06
CA ALA A 30 5.93 9.79 16.93
C ALA A 30 5.52 10.36 18.29
N GLN A 31 5.77 11.65 18.57
CA GLN A 31 5.31 12.26 19.83
C GLN A 31 3.84 12.66 19.74
N THR A 32 3.40 13.09 18.56
CA THR A 32 1.99 13.29 18.19
C THR A 32 1.65 12.41 16.99
N ALA A 33 0.38 12.34 16.58
CA ALA A 33 0.03 11.60 15.37
C ALA A 33 0.78 12.15 14.14
N VAL A 34 1.15 11.25 13.23
CA VAL A 34 1.71 11.56 11.90
C VAL A 34 0.70 11.15 10.85
N THR A 35 0.48 12.02 9.87
CA THR A 35 -0.36 11.76 8.71
C THR A 35 0.52 11.62 7.47
N VAL A 36 0.43 10.47 6.80
CA VAL A 36 1.18 10.15 5.59
C VAL A 36 0.22 10.03 4.41
N THR A 37 0.34 10.90 3.43
CA THR A 37 -0.45 10.88 2.20
C THR A 37 0.29 10.12 1.11
N LEU A 38 -0.43 9.22 0.43
CA LEU A 38 0.09 8.37 -0.62
C LEU A 38 -0.31 8.88 -2.02
N SER A 39 0.42 8.49 -3.05
CA SER A 39 0.13 8.87 -4.44
C SER A 39 -1.17 8.30 -4.99
N ASN A 40 -1.68 7.22 -4.39
CA ASN A 40 -2.99 6.64 -4.71
C ASN A 40 -4.16 7.35 -3.99
N GLY A 41 -3.90 8.45 -3.29
CA GLY A 41 -4.91 9.25 -2.58
C GLY A 41 -5.24 8.76 -1.17
N GLN A 42 -4.74 7.60 -0.75
CA GLN A 42 -4.95 7.11 0.61
C GLN A 42 -4.09 7.86 1.63
N THR A 43 -4.50 7.75 2.88
CA THR A 43 -3.81 8.33 4.03
C THR A 43 -3.56 7.26 5.08
N ILE A 44 -2.31 7.18 5.56
CA ILE A 44 -1.92 6.37 6.71
C ILE A 44 -1.77 7.30 7.92
N THR A 45 -2.35 6.90 9.04
CA THR A 45 -2.12 7.58 10.33
C THR A 45 -1.22 6.72 11.20
N ILE A 46 -0.14 7.31 11.71
CA ILE A 46 0.72 6.71 12.73
C ILE A 46 0.39 7.40 14.04
N GLU A 47 -0.09 6.65 15.02
CA GLU A 47 -0.51 7.20 16.31
C GLU A 47 0.68 7.68 17.15
N ALA A 48 0.40 8.56 18.12
CA ALA A 48 1.40 8.97 19.10
C ALA A 48 1.96 7.75 19.86
N GLY A 49 3.26 7.76 20.10
CA GLY A 49 4.02 6.67 20.70
C GLY A 49 4.29 5.49 19.78
N LYS A 50 3.83 5.52 18.52
CA LYS A 50 4.04 4.44 17.54
C LYS A 50 5.07 4.84 16.49
N THR A 51 5.62 3.84 15.84
CA THR A 51 6.51 3.99 14.68
C THR A 51 5.83 3.55 13.38
N THR A 52 4.69 2.88 13.46
CA THR A 52 4.03 2.27 12.30
C THR A 52 2.56 2.58 12.24
N GLY A 53 2.05 2.62 11.01
CA GLY A 53 0.63 2.70 10.67
C GLY A 53 0.40 2.03 9.32
N SER A 54 -0.83 1.61 9.06
CA SER A 54 -1.17 0.93 7.81
C SER A 54 -2.54 1.33 7.27
N VAL A 55 -2.73 1.10 5.98
CA VAL A 55 -4.03 1.24 5.29
C VAL A 55 -4.15 0.15 4.23
N VAL A 56 -5.37 -0.27 3.95
CA VAL A 56 -5.67 -1.33 2.98
C VAL A 56 -6.27 -0.73 1.72
N PHE A 57 -5.66 -1.03 0.57
CA PHE A 57 -6.23 -0.79 -0.75
C PHE A 57 -6.86 -2.07 -1.29
N GLN A 58 -8.12 -2.01 -1.68
CA GLN A 58 -8.78 -3.10 -2.40
C GLN A 58 -8.37 -3.02 -3.87
N THR A 59 -7.81 -4.09 -4.42
CA THR A 59 -7.57 -4.16 -5.87
C THR A 59 -8.90 -4.30 -6.62
N PRO A 60 -8.93 -3.98 -7.93
CA PRO A 60 -10.11 -4.25 -8.75
C PRO A 60 -10.59 -5.70 -8.59
N ALA A 61 -11.90 -5.91 -8.64
CA ALA A 61 -12.48 -7.25 -8.62
C ALA A 61 -11.98 -8.07 -9.81
N ASN A 62 -11.91 -9.39 -9.64
CA ASN A 62 -11.58 -10.32 -10.71
C ASN A 62 -12.48 -10.12 -11.92
N ASP A 63 -11.90 -10.18 -13.12
CA ASP A 63 -12.66 -10.30 -14.35
C ASP A 63 -11.95 -11.24 -15.33
N VAL A 64 -12.70 -11.71 -16.33
CA VAL A 64 -12.25 -12.76 -17.27
C VAL A 64 -11.20 -12.27 -18.27
N TYR A 65 -10.93 -10.95 -18.33
CA TYR A 65 -10.18 -10.32 -19.41
C TYR A 65 -9.02 -9.43 -18.95
N ASN A 66 -8.90 -9.14 -17.66
CA ASN A 66 -7.83 -8.33 -17.11
C ASN A 66 -6.59 -9.18 -16.93
N ASN A 67 -5.56 -8.83 -17.68
CA ASN A 67 -4.22 -9.30 -17.41
C ASN A 67 -3.68 -8.60 -16.16
N GLY A 68 -2.95 -9.36 -15.34
CA GLY A 68 -2.25 -8.84 -14.16
C GLY A 68 -1.51 -7.51 -14.41
N SER A 69 -1.47 -6.67 -13.37
CA SER A 69 -1.00 -5.28 -13.45
C SER A 69 -0.02 -4.96 -12.33
N THR A 70 0.89 -4.00 -12.53
CA THR A 70 1.78 -3.52 -11.46
C THR A 70 1.32 -2.17 -10.94
N VAL A 71 1.14 -2.06 -9.63
CA VAL A 71 0.83 -0.81 -8.93
C VAL A 71 2.07 -0.29 -8.24
N ASN A 72 2.37 1.00 -8.42
CA ASN A 72 3.44 1.70 -7.73
C ASN A 72 2.84 2.84 -6.90
N THR A 73 3.09 2.83 -5.59
CA THR A 73 2.61 3.87 -4.67
C THR A 73 3.79 4.51 -3.95
N THR A 74 3.83 5.84 -3.89
CA THR A 74 4.86 6.61 -3.19
C THR A 74 4.23 7.45 -2.07
N ILE A 75 5.08 7.93 -1.16
CA ILE A 75 4.69 8.96 -0.20
C ILE A 75 4.71 10.31 -0.92
N THR A 76 3.60 11.02 -0.93
CA THR A 76 3.50 12.39 -1.48
C THR A 76 3.69 13.44 -0.40
N LYS A 77 3.28 13.13 0.84
CA LYS A 77 3.39 14.05 1.99
C LYS A 77 3.47 13.27 3.30
N ALA A 78 4.23 13.78 4.26
CA ALA A 78 4.19 13.34 5.65
C ALA A 78 4.27 14.55 6.58
N GLU A 79 3.36 14.64 7.55
CA GLU A 79 3.23 15.77 8.47
C GLU A 79 2.87 15.32 9.88
N GLY A 80 3.23 16.13 10.89
CA GLY A 80 2.96 15.86 12.30
C GLY A 80 4.13 15.22 13.02
N GLY A 81 3.85 14.39 14.03
CA GLY A 81 4.87 13.69 14.82
C GLY A 81 5.68 14.53 15.81
N ASN A 82 5.69 15.86 15.66
CA ASN A 82 6.47 16.82 16.44
C ASN A 82 7.97 16.49 16.44
N PHE A 83 8.53 16.25 15.25
CA PHE A 83 9.97 16.00 15.04
C PHE A 83 10.73 17.29 14.72
N GLU A 84 12.04 17.32 14.99
CA GLU A 84 12.94 18.39 14.56
C GLU A 84 13.08 18.42 13.03
N ASN A 85 13.11 17.23 12.41
CA ASN A 85 13.06 17.06 10.96
C ASN A 85 12.34 15.75 10.60
N LEU A 86 11.40 15.82 9.66
CA LEU A 86 10.68 14.67 9.11
C LEU A 86 10.95 14.58 7.61
N ALA A 87 11.65 13.51 7.20
CA ALA A 87 11.99 13.23 5.81
C ALA A 87 11.17 12.05 5.29
N THR A 88 10.82 12.08 4.00
CA THR A 88 10.13 10.98 3.31
C THR A 88 11.10 10.24 2.41
N ASN A 89 11.11 8.91 2.46
CA ASN A 89 11.78 8.09 1.46
C ASN A 89 10.98 8.12 0.13
N PRO A 90 11.58 8.55 -1.00
CA PRO A 90 10.87 8.62 -2.29
C PRO A 90 10.69 7.26 -2.98
N ALA A 91 11.29 6.18 -2.46
CA ALA A 91 11.18 4.86 -3.06
C ALA A 91 9.72 4.41 -3.16
N PRO A 92 9.26 3.93 -4.34
CA PRO A 92 7.92 3.39 -4.50
C PRO A 92 7.77 2.04 -3.78
N ALA A 93 6.62 1.85 -3.16
CA ALA A 93 6.12 0.53 -2.81
C ALA A 93 5.44 -0.08 -4.05
N THR A 94 6.03 -1.17 -4.55
CA THR A 94 5.60 -1.85 -5.77
C THR A 94 4.88 -3.14 -5.41
N THR A 95 3.71 -3.35 -6.02
CA THR A 95 2.93 -4.58 -5.88
C THR A 95 2.53 -5.08 -7.25
N THR A 96 2.77 -6.36 -7.51
CA THR A 96 2.26 -7.04 -8.70
C THR A 96 0.90 -7.66 -8.40
N ILE A 97 -0.11 -7.31 -9.18
CA ILE A 97 -1.43 -7.93 -9.17
C ILE A 97 -1.38 -9.05 -10.19
N THR A 98 -1.54 -10.29 -9.74
CA THR A 98 -1.58 -11.47 -10.59
C THR A 98 -3.02 -11.80 -10.96
N ASP A 99 -3.21 -12.20 -12.22
CA ASP A 99 -4.46 -12.73 -12.76
C ASP A 99 -4.95 -13.93 -11.92
N SER A 100 -6.27 -14.07 -11.84
CA SER A 100 -6.91 -15.19 -11.15
C SER A 100 -7.25 -16.30 -12.15
N ILE A 101 -7.30 -17.56 -11.68
CA ILE A 101 -7.59 -18.67 -12.59
C ILE A 101 -9.11 -18.78 -12.78
N ASP A 102 -9.59 -18.39 -13.96
CA ASP A 102 -10.98 -18.59 -14.37
C ASP A 102 -11.18 -19.94 -15.06
N THR A 103 -11.94 -20.84 -14.43
CA THR A 103 -12.31 -22.13 -15.04
C THR A 103 -13.63 -22.02 -15.79
N THR A 104 -13.58 -21.99 -17.12
CA THR A 104 -14.79 -22.12 -17.95
C THR A 104 -15.10 -23.61 -18.17
N THR A 105 -16.18 -24.10 -17.56
CA THR A 105 -16.66 -25.47 -17.82
C THR A 105 -17.59 -25.46 -19.02
N VAL A 106 -17.11 -25.95 -20.17
CA VAL A 106 -17.96 -26.22 -21.33
C VAL A 106 -18.49 -27.65 -21.20
N THR A 107 -19.82 -27.81 -21.14
CA THR A 107 -20.45 -29.13 -21.26
C THR A 107 -20.98 -29.29 -22.69
N LEU A 108 -20.47 -30.30 -23.41
CA LEU A 108 -21.07 -30.80 -24.65
C LEU A 108 -21.83 -32.08 -24.31
N THR A 109 -23.16 -32.01 -24.29
CA THR A 109 -24.00 -33.21 -24.38
C THR A 109 -24.30 -33.46 -25.86
N ALA A 110 -23.90 -34.62 -26.36
CA ALA A 110 -24.36 -35.13 -27.66
C ALA A 110 -25.55 -36.07 -27.41
N ASP A 111 -26.63 -35.89 -28.18
CA ASP A 111 -27.79 -36.79 -28.25
C ASP A 111 -27.48 -38.03 -29.10
#